data_AF-A0A926DID2-F1
#
_entry.id   AF-A0A926DID2-F1
#
_cell.length_a   1.000
_cell.length_b   1.000
_cell.length_c   1.000
_cell.angle_alpha   90.00
_cell.angle_beta   90.00
_cell.angle_gamma   90.00
#
_symmetry.space_group_name_H-M   'P 1'
#
loop_
_entity.id
_entity.type
_entity.pdbx_description
1 polymer ?
#
loop_
_entity_poly.entity_id
_entity_poly.type
_entity_poly.pdbx_seq_one_letter_code
_entity_poly.pdbx_strand_id
1 'polypeptide(L)'
;MTKQEVSERFQIPIAILDEYESWNLCDSVRQVMEAWQYDDRDIERLSLIMTLHDIGFAKEEIFSYMKLYLAGRDTRAERLALLNKRRLASLDEIHFREMQLARLDYLRYEIQKDKKKKG
;
A
#
# COMPACT_ATOMS: atom_id res chain seq x y z
N MET A 1 -24.00 1.44 -0.14
CA MET A 1 -23.57 1.65 -1.54
C MET A 1 -23.09 0.32 -2.09
N THR A 2 -23.42 -0.01 -3.34
CA THR A 2 -22.96 -1.23 -3.99
C THR A 2 -21.46 -1.15 -4.29
N LYS A 3 -20.83 -2.29 -4.54
CA LYS A 3 -19.41 -2.36 -4.93
C LYS A 3 -19.08 -1.49 -6.16
N GLN A 4 -19.97 -1.47 -7.17
CA GLN A 4 -19.80 -0.64 -8.37
C GLN A 4 -19.93 0.85 -8.03
N GLU A 5 -20.95 1.24 -7.27
CA GLU A 5 -21.13 2.63 -6.84
C GLU A 5 -19.93 3.16 -6.06
N VAL A 6 -19.35 2.33 -5.18
CA VAL A 6 -18.16 2.72 -4.42
C VAL A 6 -16.96 2.91 -5.33
N SER A 7 -16.76 1.97 -6.27
CA SER A 7 -15.65 2.05 -7.21
C SER A 7 -15.75 3.29 -8.11
N GLU A 8 -16.94 3.58 -8.64
CA GLU A 8 -17.16 4.74 -9.51
C GLU A 8 -17.08 6.06 -8.74
N ARG A 9 -17.71 6.14 -7.56
CA ARG A 9 -17.81 7.40 -6.81
C ARG A 9 -16.53 7.79 -6.10
N PHE A 10 -15.81 6.83 -5.54
CA PHE A 10 -14.62 7.07 -4.73
C PHE A 10 -13.33 6.66 -5.45
N GLN A 11 -13.42 6.16 -6.69
CA GLN A 11 -12.29 5.71 -7.50
C GLN A 11 -11.48 4.60 -6.81
N ILE A 12 -12.15 3.79 -5.98
CA ILE A 12 -11.54 2.66 -5.27
C ILE A 12 -11.52 1.46 -6.21
N PRO A 13 -10.35 0.86 -6.52
CA PRO A 13 -10.30 -0.28 -7.41
C PRO A 13 -11.12 -1.47 -6.90
N ILE A 14 -11.82 -2.16 -7.80
CA ILE A 14 -12.61 -3.38 -7.49
C ILE A 14 -11.76 -4.44 -6.76
N ALA A 15 -10.48 -4.57 -7.11
CA ALA A 15 -9.57 -5.51 -6.45
C ALA A 15 -9.33 -5.19 -4.96
N ILE A 16 -9.35 -3.90 -4.58
CA ILE A 16 -9.23 -3.49 -3.17
C ILE A 16 -10.50 -3.82 -2.40
N LEU A 17 -11.66 -3.63 -3.04
CA LEU A 17 -12.96 -4.02 -2.49
C LEU A 17 -13.03 -5.55 -2.26
N ASP A 18 -12.60 -6.36 -3.24
CA ASP A 18 -12.50 -7.83 -3.09
C ASP A 18 -11.57 -8.25 -1.95
N GLU A 19 -10.40 -7.61 -1.85
CA GLU A 19 -9.44 -7.91 -0.79
C GLU A 19 -10.03 -7.59 0.59
N TYR A 20 -10.70 -6.45 0.73
CA TYR A 20 -11.38 -6.05 1.95
C TYR A 20 -12.49 -7.04 2.34
N GLU A 21 -13.33 -7.44 1.39
CA GLU A 21 -14.39 -8.45 1.60
C GLU A 21 -13.78 -9.80 2.03
N SER A 22 -12.66 -10.22 1.41
CA SER A 22 -12.01 -11.51 1.69
C SER A 22 -11.49 -11.67 3.12
N TRP A 23 -11.16 -10.55 3.77
CA TRP A 23 -10.59 -10.56 5.11
C TRP A 23 -11.62 -10.74 6.22
N ASN A 24 -12.92 -10.55 5.93
CA ASN A 24 -14.01 -10.64 6.91
C ASN A 24 -13.73 -9.88 8.23
N LEU A 25 -13.01 -8.76 8.15
CA LEU A 25 -12.54 -8.00 9.32
C LEU A 25 -13.65 -7.21 10.03
N CYS A 26 -14.87 -7.22 9.50
CA CYS A 26 -15.98 -6.39 9.96
C CYS A 26 -17.18 -7.25 10.39
N ASP A 27 -17.53 -7.19 11.68
CA ASP A 27 -18.76 -7.82 12.22
C ASP A 27 -20.04 -7.04 11.82
N SER A 28 -19.88 -5.83 11.26
CA SER A 28 -21.00 -4.95 10.85
C SER A 28 -21.68 -5.39 9.56
N VAL A 29 -21.16 -6.43 8.90
CA VAL A 29 -21.59 -6.83 7.56
C VAL A 29 -22.93 -7.54 7.68
N ARG A 30 -24.01 -6.77 7.53
CA ARG A 30 -25.33 -7.33 7.31
C ARG A 30 -25.35 -7.90 5.90
N GLN A 31 -25.12 -9.21 5.81
CA GLN A 31 -25.51 -10.01 4.66
C GLN A 31 -27.06 -10.00 4.60
N VAL A 32 -27.64 -8.89 4.16
CA VAL A 32 -29.06 -8.88 3.80
C VAL A 32 -29.12 -9.51 2.42
N MET A 33 -29.93 -10.56 2.30
CA MET A 33 -30.16 -11.37 1.11
C MET A 33 -29.71 -10.65 -0.18
N GLU A 34 -28.58 -11.11 -0.73
CA GLU A 34 -28.10 -10.90 -2.11
C GLU A 34 -27.00 -9.86 -2.43
N ALA A 35 -26.60 -8.90 -1.58
CA ALA A 35 -25.43 -8.04 -1.91
C ALA A 35 -24.72 -7.36 -0.72
N TRP A 36 -23.39 -7.28 -0.78
CA TRP A 36 -22.59 -6.42 0.11
C TRP A 36 -22.94 -4.94 -0.09
N GLN A 37 -23.14 -4.23 1.02
CA GLN A 37 -23.42 -2.80 1.05
C GLN A 37 -22.39 -2.10 1.92
N TYR A 38 -21.70 -1.14 1.32
CA TYR A 38 -20.67 -0.34 1.96
C TYR A 38 -21.29 0.89 2.62
N ASP A 39 -20.94 1.12 3.89
CA ASP A 39 -21.25 2.34 4.64
C ASP A 39 -20.06 3.33 4.63
N ASP A 40 -20.25 4.53 5.17
CA ASP A 40 -19.20 5.58 5.17
C ASP A 40 -17.93 5.13 5.93
N ARG A 41 -18.05 4.28 6.95
CA ARG A 41 -16.90 3.75 7.70
C ARG A 41 -16.13 2.76 6.86
N ASP A 42 -16.80 1.98 6.02
CA ASP A 42 -16.14 1.09 5.06
C ASP A 42 -15.36 1.91 4.03
N ILE A 43 -15.88 3.06 3.58
CA ILE A 43 -15.15 3.96 2.68
C ILE A 43 -13.87 4.51 3.32
N GLU A 44 -13.92 4.92 4.58
CA GLU A 44 -12.72 5.36 5.32
C GLU A 44 -11.68 4.25 5.43
N ARG A 45 -12.11 3.02 5.72
CA ARG A 45 -11.23 1.84 5.82
C ARG A 45 -10.60 1.48 4.49
N LEU A 46 -11.37 1.50 3.41
CA LEU A 46 -10.87 1.23 2.06
C LEU A 46 -9.88 2.30 1.60
N SER A 47 -10.12 3.56 1.94
CA SER A 47 -9.17 4.66 1.67
C SER A 47 -7.84 4.45 2.39
N LEU A 48 -7.88 3.98 3.63
CA LEU A 48 -6.68 3.60 4.40
C LEU A 48 -5.97 2.39 3.76
N ILE A 49 -6.71 1.35 3.36
CA ILE A 49 -6.13 0.17 2.68
C ILE A 49 -5.42 0.58 1.39
N MET A 50 -6.04 1.45 0.58
CA MET A 50 -5.43 1.98 -0.64
C MET A 50 -4.14 2.73 -0.33
N THR A 51 -4.15 3.59 0.69
CA THR A 51 -2.95 4.32 1.13
C THR A 51 -1.83 3.36 1.55
N LEU A 52 -2.16 2.26 2.26
CA LEU A 52 -1.16 1.28 2.68
C LEU A 52 -0.56 0.52 1.49
N HIS A 53 -1.37 0.17 0.49
CA HIS A 53 -0.89 -0.39 -0.78
C HIS A 53 0.05 0.59 -1.50
N ASP A 54 -0.34 1.86 -1.60
CA ASP A 54 0.43 2.89 -2.31
C ASP A 54 1.82 3.14 -1.69
N ILE A 55 1.93 3.04 -0.36
CA ILE A 55 3.21 3.14 0.35
C ILE A 55 3.96 1.80 0.44
N GLY A 56 3.48 0.78 -0.29
CA GLY A 56 4.19 -0.48 -0.51
C GLY A 56 4.05 -1.52 0.59
N PHE A 57 2.97 -1.51 1.38
CA PHE A 57 2.67 -2.63 2.26
C PHE A 57 2.24 -3.86 1.45
N ALA A 58 2.69 -5.05 1.87
CA ALA A 58 2.14 -6.30 1.35
C ALA A 58 0.76 -6.60 1.94
N LYS A 59 -0.05 -7.42 1.26
CA LYS A 59 -1.43 -7.76 1.67
C LYS A 59 -1.50 -8.23 3.12
N GLU A 60 -0.55 -9.06 3.56
CA GLU A 60 -0.48 -9.61 4.90
C GLU A 60 -0.19 -8.54 5.96
N GLU A 61 0.61 -7.53 5.60
CA GLU A 61 0.93 -6.40 6.47
C GLU A 61 -0.25 -5.43 6.58
N ILE A 62 -0.98 -5.21 5.48
CA ILE A 62 -2.22 -4.42 5.49
C ILE A 62 -3.25 -5.11 6.36
N PHE A 63 -3.47 -6.41 6.19
CA PHE A 63 -4.37 -7.19 7.05
C PHE A 63 -3.99 -7.05 8.54
N SER A 64 -2.70 -7.18 8.86
CA SER A 64 -2.19 -7.01 10.22
C SER A 64 -2.43 -5.59 10.77
N TYR A 65 -2.21 -4.57 9.95
CA TYR A 65 -2.50 -3.18 10.30
C TYR A 65 -4.00 -2.98 10.57
N MET A 66 -4.86 -3.48 9.68
CA MET A 66 -6.32 -3.33 9.79
C MET A 66 -6.89 -4.08 11.00
N LYS A 67 -6.36 -5.27 11.32
CA LYS A 67 -6.72 -5.98 12.55
C LYS A 67 -6.42 -5.16 13.80
N LEU A 68 -5.26 -4.49 13.85
CA LEU A 68 -4.92 -3.57 14.95
C LEU A 68 -5.81 -2.33 14.96
N TYR A 69 -6.10 -1.77 13.78
CA TYR A 69 -6.95 -0.59 13.63
C TYR A 69 -8.38 -0.83 14.15
N LEU A 70 -8.91 -2.05 13.95
CA LEU A 70 -10.27 -2.43 14.33
C LEU A 70 -10.37 -3.10 15.72
N ALA A 71 -9.26 -3.27 16.44
CA ALA A 71 -9.20 -4.06 17.68
C ALA A 71 -9.97 -3.47 18.88
N GLY A 72 -10.56 -2.28 18.77
CA GLY A 72 -11.33 -1.63 19.86
C GLY A 72 -10.51 -1.17 21.07
N ARG A 73 -9.21 -1.50 21.13
CA ARG A 73 -8.24 -1.06 22.14
C ARG A 73 -7.23 -0.08 21.54
N ASP A 74 -6.43 0.59 22.38
CA ASP A 74 -5.31 1.37 21.87
C ASP A 74 -4.23 0.45 21.28
N THR A 75 -3.97 0.62 19.99
CA THR A 75 -2.98 -0.10 19.19
C THR A 75 -2.03 0.85 18.44
N ARG A 76 -2.01 2.14 18.81
CA ARG A 76 -1.25 3.16 18.08
C ARG A 76 0.24 2.84 18.02
N ALA A 77 0.80 2.31 19.11
CA ALA A 77 2.21 1.93 19.18
C ALA A 77 2.54 0.78 18.20
N GLU A 78 1.72 -0.26 18.16
CA GLU A 78 1.91 -1.38 17.22
C GLU A 78 1.75 -0.94 15.76
N ARG A 79 0.74 -0.11 15.46
CA ARG A 79 0.54 0.43 14.10
C ARG A 79 1.69 1.34 13.67
N LEU A 80 2.21 2.18 14.59
CA LEU A 80 3.38 3.01 14.33
C LEU A 80 4.63 2.16 14.07
N ALA A 81 4.80 1.05 14.79
CA ALA A 81 5.91 0.13 14.55
C ALA A 81 5.86 -0.49 13.13
N LEU A 82 4.68 -0.87 12.64
CA LEU A 82 4.51 -1.36 11.27
C LEU A 82 4.89 -0.29 10.23
N LEU A 83 4.44 0.96 10.42
CA LEU A 83 4.79 2.08 9.55
C LEU A 83 6.29 2.37 9.56
N ASN A 84 6.92 2.37 10.73
CA ASN A 84 8.37 2.56 10.87
C ASN A 84 9.16 1.45 10.17
N LYS A 85 8.70 0.19 10.29
CA LYS A 85 9.32 -0.93 9.58
C LYS A 85 9.25 -0.74 8.06
N ARG A 86 8.09 -0.34 7.52
CA ARG A 86 7.94 -0.04 6.09
C ARG A 86 8.85 1.11 5.66
N ARG A 87 8.90 2.19 6.45
CA ARG A 87 9.77 3.34 6.19
C ARG A 87 11.25 2.94 6.11
N LEU A 88 11.74 2.10 7.01
CA LEU A 88 13.12 1.61 6.97
C LEU A 88 13.39 0.78 5.72
N ALA A 89 12.49 -0.14 5.36
CA ALA A 89 12.62 -0.93 4.14
C ALA A 89 12.66 -0.06 2.87
N SER A 90 11.83 0.99 2.81
CA SER A 90 11.85 1.95 1.69
C SER A 90 13.15 2.75 1.63
N LEU A 91 13.73 3.14 2.77
CA LEU A 91 15.03 3.81 2.81
C LEU A 91 16.15 2.90 2.30
N ASP A 92 16.16 1.63 2.71
CA ASP A 92 17.13 0.65 2.22
C ASP A 92 17.03 0.47 0.70
N GLU A 93 15.81 0.46 0.15
CA GLU A 93 15.59 0.40 -1.30
C GLU A 93 16.09 1.66 -2.02
N ILE A 94 15.85 2.85 -1.46
CA ILE A 94 16.37 4.11 -2.00
C ILE A 94 17.90 4.06 -2.05
N HIS A 95 18.55 3.69 -0.95
CA HIS A 95 20.01 3.58 -0.89
C HIS A 95 20.56 2.56 -1.90
N PHE A 96 19.85 1.45 -2.10
CA PHE A 96 20.21 0.48 -3.11
C PHE A 96 20.11 1.05 -4.53
N ARG A 97 19.02 1.76 -4.86
CA ARG A 97 18.81 2.40 -6.16
C ARG A 97 19.84 3.52 -6.41
N GLU A 98 20.19 4.31 -5.39
CA GLU A 98 21.26 5.31 -5.47
C GLU A 98 22.61 4.67 -5.84
N MET A 99 22.95 3.53 -5.22
CA MET A 99 24.17 2.79 -5.56
C MET A 99 24.13 2.27 -7.01
N GLN A 100 22.99 1.78 -7.48
CA GLN A 100 22.83 1.34 -8.87
C GLN A 100 23.03 2.50 -9.86
N LEU A 101 22.48 3.67 -9.56
CA LEU A 101 22.67 4.88 -10.37
C LEU A 101 24.14 5.29 -10.44
N ALA A 102 24.85 5.28 -9.31
CA ALA A 102 26.28 5.61 -9.29
C ALA A 102 27.11 4.68 -10.21
N ARG A 103 26.79 3.38 -10.23
CA ARG A 103 27.45 2.42 -11.14
C ARG A 103 27.11 2.69 -12.60
N LEU A 104 25.86 3.02 -12.90
CA LEU A 104 25.42 3.38 -14.24
C LEU A 104 26.15 4.63 -14.74
N ASP A 105 26.25 5.67 -13.91
CA ASP A 105 26.94 6.91 -14.26
C ASP A 105 28.44 6.71 -14.46
N TYR A 106 29.07 5.84 -13.66
CA TYR A 106 30.46 5.45 -13.88
C TYR A 106 30.67 4.82 -15.26
N LEU A 107 29.82 3.87 -15.66
CA LEU A 107 29.92 3.24 -16.99
C LEU A 107 29.71 4.26 -18.12
N ARG A 108 28.76 5.19 -17.97
CA ARG A 108 28.53 6.27 -18.93
C ARG A 108 29.77 7.15 -19.07
N TYR A 109 30.39 7.51 -17.95
CA TYR A 109 31.58 8.34 -17.94
C TYR A 109 32.75 7.68 -18.69
N GLU A 110 33.03 6.40 -18.43
CA GLU A 110 34.14 5.70 -19.09
C GLU A 110 33.94 5.64 -20.62
N ILE A 111 32.71 5.38 -21.11
CA ILE A 111 32.40 5.40 -22.55
C ILE A 111 32.62 6.80 -23.16
N GLN A 112 32.21 7.86 -22.46
CA GLN A 112 32.36 9.24 -22.96
C GLN A 112 33.81 9.71 -22.97
N LYS A 113 34.60 9.31 -21.96
CA LYS A 113 36.03 9.59 -21.85
C LYS A 113 36.83 8.95 -22.97
N ASP A 114 36.50 7.70 -23.35
CA ASP A 114 37.18 6.99 -24.43
C ASP A 114 36.92 7.62 -25.81
N LYS A 115 35.73 8.21 -26.03
CA LYS A 115 35.44 9.00 -27.23
C LYS A 115 36.31 10.25 -27.33
N LYS A 116 36.58 10.94 -26.21
CA LYS A 116 37.41 12.16 -26.16
C LYS A 116 38.90 11.90 -26.38
N LYS A 117 39.38 10.67 -26.19
CA LYS A 117 40.79 10.31 -26.40
C LYS A 117 41.12 9.88 -27.85
N LYS A 118 40.10 9.60 -28.66
CA LYS A 118 40.24 9.07 -30.03
C LYS A 118 39.89 10.08 -31.13
N GLY A 119 39.52 11.30 -30.76
CA GLY A 119 39.35 12.45 -31.66
C GLY A 119 40.35 13.53 -31.30
#